data_AF-A0A318U2H9-F1
#
_entry.id   AF-A0A318U2H9-F1
#
_cell.length_a   1.000
_cell.length_b   1.000
_cell.length_c   1.000
_cell.angle_alpha   90.00
_cell.angle_beta   90.00
_cell.angle_gamma   90.00
#
_symmetry.space_group_name_H-M   'P 1'
#
loop_
_entity.id
_entity.type
_entity.pdbx_description
1 polymer ?
#
loop_
_entity_poly.entity_id
_entity_poly.type
_entity_poly.pdbx_seq_one_letter_code
_entity_poly.pdbx_strand_id
1 'polypeptide(L)'
;MLKIYDLDDIEDRGRTYLLVLRNQMTGSRVRVLVGKRRLSQGNIRLADFQDAPSIVVHEFEQGANHIRLDFVCVRLGKVARVKLRAAR
;
A
#
# COMPACT_ATOMS: atom_id res chain seq x y z
N MET A 1 7.14 3.90 -16.27
CA MET A 1 7.05 2.43 -16.09
C MET A 1 6.12 2.15 -14.92
N LEU A 2 5.08 1.32 -15.09
CA LEU A 2 4.19 0.95 -14.01
C LEU A 2 4.97 0.07 -13.01
N LYS A 3 4.89 0.42 -11.74
CA LYS A 3 5.68 -0.17 -10.66
C LYS A 3 4.74 -1.07 -9.84
N ILE A 4 4.77 -2.38 -10.13
CA ILE A 4 3.91 -3.39 -9.50
C ILE A 4 4.67 -4.07 -8.36
N TYR A 5 4.02 -4.22 -7.22
CA TYR A 5 4.56 -4.84 -6.03
C TYR A 5 3.55 -5.80 -5.42
N ASP A 6 4.06 -6.81 -4.73
CA ASP A 6 3.23 -7.65 -3.86
C ASP A 6 3.49 -7.24 -2.41
N LEU A 7 2.56 -7.64 -1.53
CA LEU A 7 2.75 -7.50 -0.10
C LEU A 7 3.78 -8.52 0.39
N ASP A 8 4.88 -8.04 0.95
CA ASP A 8 5.99 -8.86 1.49
C ASP A 8 5.81 -9.06 3.00
N ASP A 9 5.45 -8.01 3.73
CA ASP A 9 5.29 -8.04 5.19
C ASP A 9 4.35 -6.92 5.70
N ILE A 10 3.82 -7.11 6.91
CA ILE A 10 2.99 -6.14 7.64
C ILE A 10 3.42 -6.06 9.11
N GLU A 11 3.67 -4.85 9.59
CA GLU A 11 3.93 -4.59 11.01
C GLU A 11 2.83 -3.68 11.61
N ASP A 12 2.28 -4.04 12.77
CA ASP A 12 1.40 -3.16 13.53
C ASP A 12 2.22 -2.22 14.43
N ARG A 13 2.12 -0.90 14.18
CA ARG A 13 2.78 0.17 14.95
C ARG A 13 1.78 0.99 15.78
N GLY A 14 0.72 0.35 16.26
CA GLY A 14 -0.30 0.95 17.11
C GLY A 14 -1.31 1.77 16.32
N ARG A 15 -0.99 3.02 15.95
CA ARG A 15 -1.90 3.91 15.19
C ARG A 15 -1.79 3.73 13.67
N THR A 16 -0.73 3.09 13.21
CA THR A 16 -0.42 2.85 11.80
C THR A 16 -0.03 1.40 11.58
N TYR A 17 -0.27 0.88 10.38
CA TYR A 17 0.42 -0.30 9.87
C TYR A 17 1.62 0.14 9.02
N LEU A 18 2.74 -0.56 9.12
CA LEU A 18 3.81 -0.50 8.12
C LEU A 18 3.58 -1.62 7.12
N LEU A 19 3.42 -1.28 5.85
CA LEU A 19 3.37 -2.24 4.76
C LEU A 19 4.75 -2.29 4.08
N VAL A 20 5.30 -3.49 3.94
CA VAL A 20 6.49 -3.74 3.13
C VAL A 20 6.02 -4.34 1.81
N LEU A 21 6.33 -3.66 0.72
CA LEU A 21 5.95 -4.04 -0.63
C LEU A 21 7.19 -4.44 -1.39
N ARG A 22 7.17 -5.57 -2.09
CA ARG A 22 8.31 -6.08 -2.87
C ARG A 22 7.94 -6.16 -4.36
N ASN A 23 8.79 -5.60 -5.20
CA ASN A 23 8.69 -5.81 -6.64
C ASN A 23 9.32 -7.17 -6.96
N GLN A 24 8.54 -8.10 -7.50
CA GLN A 24 9.02 -9.47 -7.77
C GLN A 24 10.06 -9.52 -8.90
N MET A 25 10.02 -8.57 -9.84
CA MET A 25 10.95 -8.55 -10.98
C MET A 25 12.34 -8.01 -10.59
N THR A 26 12.38 -6.96 -9.79
CA THR A 26 13.64 -6.26 -9.43
C THR A 26 14.15 -6.60 -8.03
N GLY A 27 13.31 -7.20 -7.18
CA GLY A 27 13.59 -7.40 -5.76
C GLY A 27 13.56 -6.12 -4.92
N SER A 28 13.29 -4.95 -5.51
CA SER A 28 13.26 -3.68 -4.78
C SER A 28 12.10 -3.66 -3.78
N ARG A 29 12.34 -3.06 -2.61
CA ARG A 29 11.32 -2.93 -1.55
C ARG A 29 10.91 -1.48 -1.34
N VAL A 30 9.63 -1.29 -1.06
CA VAL A 30 9.05 -0.01 -0.65
C VAL A 30 8.34 -0.20 0.69
N ARG A 31 8.57 0.75 1.61
CA ARG A 31 7.96 0.77 2.93
C ARG A 31 6.95 1.90 3.02
N VAL A 32 5.72 1.60 3.42
CA VAL A 32 4.62 2.58 3.43
C VAL A 32 3.88 2.55 4.76
N LEU A 33 3.71 3.73 5.38
CA LEU A 33 2.93 3.87 6.60
C LEU A 33 1.47 4.17 6.28
N VAL A 34 0.58 3.38 6.89
CA VAL A 34 -0.86 3.43 6.68
C VAL A 34 -1.57 3.68 8.00
N GLY A 35 -2.22 4.85 8.13
CA GLY A 35 -3.02 5.15 9.32
C GLY A 35 -4.28 4.30 9.41
N LYS A 36 -4.50 3.64 10.55
CA LYS A 36 -5.70 2.81 10.79
C LYS A 36 -7.01 3.60 10.59
N ARG A 37 -7.03 4.87 11.00
CA ARG A 37 -8.16 5.79 10.77
C ARG A 37 -8.44 6.06 9.28
N ARG A 38 -7.41 6.12 8.44
CA ARG A 38 -7.61 6.32 6.99
C ARG A 38 -8.18 5.06 6.34
N LEU A 39 -7.72 3.89 6.76
CA LEU A 39 -8.28 2.61 6.31
C LEU A 39 -9.76 2.51 6.68
N SER A 40 -10.12 2.80 7.93
CA SER A 40 -11.52 2.76 8.36
C SER A 40 -12.40 3.74 7.58
N GLN A 41 -11.92 4.96 7.29
CA GLN A 41 -12.64 5.93 6.43
C GLN A 41 -12.87 5.42 5.00
N GLY A 42 -11.93 4.65 4.46
CA GLY A 42 -12.05 4.03 3.14
C GLY A 42 -12.83 2.72 3.14
N ASN A 43 -13.31 2.24 4.29
CA ASN A 43 -13.80 0.87 4.49
C ASN A 43 -12.80 -0.18 3.97
N ILE A 44 -11.51 0.06 4.17
CA ILE A 44 -10.41 -0.85 3.81
C ILE A 44 -9.94 -1.55 5.08
N ARG A 45 -9.74 -2.86 4.98
CA ARG A 45 -9.25 -3.75 6.03
C ARG A 45 -7.82 -4.18 5.69
N LEU A 46 -7.08 -4.63 6.71
CA LEU A 46 -5.72 -5.13 6.49
C LEU A 46 -5.71 -6.37 5.56
N ALA A 47 -6.68 -7.26 5.74
CA ALA A 47 -6.88 -8.44 4.88
C ALA A 47 -7.07 -8.07 3.41
N ASP A 48 -7.62 -6.89 3.08
CA ASP A 48 -7.78 -6.49 1.69
C ASP A 48 -6.44 -6.28 0.96
N PHE A 49 -5.36 -5.99 1.70
CA PHE A 49 -4.01 -5.93 1.12
C PHE A 49 -3.42 -7.32 0.94
N GLN A 50 -3.73 -8.27 1.83
CA GLN A 50 -3.28 -9.66 1.75
C GLN A 50 -3.97 -10.41 0.61
N ASP A 51 -5.26 -10.12 0.40
CA ASP A 51 -6.08 -10.68 -0.69
C ASP A 51 -5.82 -10.00 -2.03
N ALA A 52 -5.06 -8.89 -2.06
CA ALA A 52 -4.74 -8.19 -3.29
C ALA A 52 -3.67 -8.96 -4.07
N PRO A 53 -3.94 -9.37 -5.32
CA PRO A 53 -2.97 -10.16 -6.11
C PRO A 53 -1.70 -9.36 -6.41
N SER A 54 -1.84 -8.05 -6.65
CA SER A 54 -0.73 -7.11 -6.79
C SER A 54 -1.18 -5.69 -6.47
N ILE A 55 -0.21 -4.83 -6.12
CA ILE A 55 -0.40 -3.45 -5.71
C ILE A 55 0.44 -2.55 -6.63
N VAL A 56 -0.19 -1.59 -7.28
CA VAL A 56 0.50 -0.57 -8.05
C VAL A 56 0.95 0.54 -7.11
N VAL A 57 2.25 0.82 -7.09
CA VAL A 57 2.84 1.87 -6.28
C VAL A 57 3.17 3.06 -7.17
N HIS A 58 2.51 4.18 -6.89
CA HIS A 58 2.84 5.47 -7.48
C HIS A 58 3.67 6.27 -6.47
N GLU A 59 4.97 6.31 -6.72
CA GLU A 59 5.87 7.27 -6.08
C GLU A 59 5.63 8.64 -6.73
N PHE A 60 5.33 9.65 -5.93
CA PHE A 60 5.28 11.02 -6.42
C PHE A 60 6.72 11.55 -6.59
N GLU A 61 6.91 12.57 -7.44
CA GLU A 61 8.22 13.15 -7.75
C GLU A 61 9.06 13.50 -6.49
N GLN A 62 10.38 13.56 -6.67
CA GLN A 62 11.33 13.89 -5.60
C GLN A 62 10.86 15.14 -4.83
N GLY A 63 10.62 14.98 -3.52
CA GLY A 63 10.11 16.02 -2.63
C GLY A 63 8.70 15.78 -2.11
N ALA A 64 7.89 14.97 -2.80
CA ALA A 64 6.56 14.61 -2.33
C ALA A 64 6.63 13.49 -1.28
N ASN A 65 6.23 13.80 -0.04
CA ASN A 65 6.16 12.84 1.08
C ASN A 65 5.00 11.83 0.97
N HIS A 66 4.47 11.59 -0.23
CA HIS A 66 3.29 10.78 -0.44
C HIS A 66 3.58 9.61 -1.37
N ILE A 67 2.87 8.51 -1.14
CA ILE A 67 2.81 7.34 -2.01
C ILE A 67 1.34 7.06 -2.26
N ARG A 68 0.95 6.68 -3.48
CA ARG A 68 -0.40 6.16 -3.75
C ARG A 68 -0.30 4.67 -4.06
N LEU A 69 -1.12 3.89 -3.38
CA LEU A 69 -1.31 2.48 -3.66
C LEU A 69 -2.66 2.31 -4.36
N ASP A 70 -2.63 1.70 -5.53
CA ASP A 70 -3.83 1.28 -6.25
C ASP A 70 -3.84 -0.26 -6.30
N PHE A 71 -4.92 -0.88 -5.84
CA PHE A 71 -5.04 -2.34 -5.81
C PHE A 71 -6.49 -2.79 -6.00
N VAL A 72 -6.67 -4.03 -6.47
CA VAL A 72 -8.00 -4.64 -6.58
C VAL A 72 -8.42 -5.12 -5.20
N CYS A 73 -9.45 -4.51 -4.63
CA CYS A 73 -10.06 -4.97 -3.39
C CYS A 73 -11.22 -5.91 -3.73
N VAL A 74 -10.97 -7.21 -3.63
CA VAL A 74 -11.95 -8.26 -3.97
C VAL A 74 -13.24 -8.10 -3.19
N ARG A 75 -13.13 -7.90 -1.86
CA ARG A 75 -14.28 -7.70 -0.97
C ARG A 75 -15.17 -6.51 -1.35
N LEU A 76 -14.57 -5.43 -1.87
CA LEU A 76 -15.32 -4.24 -2.30
C LEU A 76 -15.72 -4.28 -3.78
N GLY A 77 -15.28 -5.29 -4.53
CA GLY A 77 -15.55 -5.42 -5.97
C GLY A 77 -15.01 -4.26 -6.82
N LYS A 78 -13.97 -3.55 -6.36
CA LYS A 78 -13.47 -2.34 -7.02
C LYS A 78 -11.98 -2.13 -6.82
N VAL A 79 -11.39 -1.27 -7.64
CA VAL A 79 -10.04 -0.75 -7.41
C VAL A 79 -10.09 0.23 -6.23
N ALA A 80 -9.38 -0.12 -5.15
CA ALA A 80 -9.16 0.75 -4.01
C ALA A 80 -7.92 1.62 -4.27
N ARG A 81 -8.00 2.90 -3.90
CA ARG A 81 -6.90 3.86 -4.01
C ARG A 81 -6.62 4.46 -2.66
N VAL A 82 -5.37 4.34 -2.20
CA VAL A 82 -4.97 4.79 -0.86
C VAL A 82 -3.80 5.74 -0.99
N LYS A 83 -4.01 7.01 -0.61
CA LYS A 83 -2.94 8.01 -0.52
C LYS A 83 -2.32 7.98 0.87
N LEU A 84 -1.02 7.73 0.90
CA LEU A 84 -0.24 7.40 2.07
C LEU A 84 0.97 8.32 2.20
N ARG A 85 1.66 8.22 3.34
CA ARG A 85 2.96 8.85 3.53
C ARG A 85 4.07 7.82 3.33
N ALA A 86 5.13 8.22 2.65
CA ALA A 86 6.32 7.38 2.52
C ALA A 86 6.93 7.16 3.92
N ALA A 87 7.32 5.93 4.23
CA ALA A 87 8.16 5.65 5.39
C ALA A 87 9.61 5.88 4.94
N ARG A 88 10.18 7.05 5.26
CA ARG A 88 11.61 7.31 5.06
C ARG A 88 12.40 6.69 6.20
#